data_AF-A0A2G5CLK4-F1
#
_entry.id   AF-A0A2G5CLK4-F1
#
_cell.length_a   1.000
_cell.length_b   1.000
_cell.length_c   1.000
_cell.angle_alpha   90.00
_cell.angle_beta   90.00
_cell.angle_gamma   90.00
#
_symmetry.space_group_name_H-M   'P 1'
#
loop_
_entity.id
_entity.type
_entity.pdbx_description
1 polymer ?
#
loop_
_entity_poly.entity_id
_entity_poly.type
_entity_poly.pdbx_seq_one_letter_code
_entity_poly.pdbx_strand_id
1 'polypeptide(L)'
;MYDLSSDLEKPEQEYYLQPVEPGRSHSAASTCPVGFSFGGEHLWDRFSVFVLFSDGSIYLLCPVVPIGSAYRWEAIVEIYNDAHTFGLKSSNSRAVSNSSLAIAWLESTFPEITHQDSGGTSIMLRAQLYVPFDASLCLQGPLCKVCHGEEDDGFESQGSKCEGRAVSFLYNSISKDSVLVTAYSSGQLQIDALADEIQPVWIVGSAPRLSVNSHDQIHGFAMICESNTDDFSVVKLHQPLDQHVWLGHSPPLLRLAIVDLALPRHTDSDSLLSLFADPLIPERIFCMHGGGVDSIVLHFLPFTSQTTGKDESVRAPSVYPVFSTCHGHNYLPSPLSGFVALADPFGYSWIVGVTSSRECIVLETKGWDARLPHHIDWEKFTSDEVQDVDTPDIISKELLSGPKVVLVPQASPNLRAVTADSIEGRSALHQYFKLFQENYVEYAHKV
;
A
#
# COMPACT_ATOMS: atom_id res chain seq x y z
N MET A 1 -1.48 -11.76 -11.31
CA MET A 1 -2.39 -10.61 -11.46
C MET A 1 -3.56 -11.03 -12.31
N TYR A 2 -4.77 -10.59 -11.94
CA TYR A 2 -6.01 -10.92 -12.63
C TYR A 2 -6.64 -9.65 -13.18
N ASP A 3 -7.10 -9.69 -14.44
CA ASP A 3 -8.01 -8.68 -14.97
C ASP A 3 -9.44 -9.11 -14.69
N LEU A 4 -10.00 -8.53 -13.62
CA LEU A 4 -11.35 -8.82 -13.17
C LEU A 4 -12.44 -8.40 -14.17
N SER A 5 -12.09 -7.63 -15.20
CA SER A 5 -13.02 -7.24 -16.27
C SER A 5 -13.06 -8.24 -17.43
N SER A 6 -12.05 -9.12 -17.54
CA SER A 6 -11.86 -10.03 -18.68
C SER A 6 -12.03 -11.50 -18.27
N ASP A 7 -11.20 -12.01 -17.35
CA ASP A 7 -11.22 -13.41 -16.91
C ASP A 7 -10.96 -13.49 -15.40
N LEU A 8 -11.93 -14.02 -14.66
CA LEU A 8 -11.86 -14.18 -13.21
C LEU A 8 -11.16 -15.49 -12.80
N GLU A 9 -11.04 -16.46 -13.71
CA GLU A 9 -10.49 -17.79 -13.42
C GLU A 9 -9.00 -17.88 -13.75
N LYS A 10 -8.51 -17.07 -14.70
CA LYS A 10 -7.12 -17.11 -15.15
C LYS A 10 -6.40 -15.79 -14.94
N PRO A 11 -5.17 -15.82 -14.38
CA PRO A 11 -4.34 -14.64 -14.30
C PRO A 11 -3.84 -14.21 -15.68
N GLU A 12 -3.78 -12.90 -15.91
CA GLU A 12 -3.16 -12.32 -17.11
C GLU A 12 -1.62 -12.27 -17.00
N GLN A 13 -1.10 -12.18 -15.77
CA GLN A 13 0.33 -12.08 -15.51
C GLN A 13 0.69 -12.94 -14.29
N GLU A 14 1.66 -13.84 -14.43
CA GLU A 14 2.16 -14.68 -13.34
C GLU A 14 3.65 -14.44 -13.10
N TYR A 15 4.04 -14.30 -11.83
CA TYR A 15 5.42 -14.10 -11.40
C TYR A 15 5.76 -15.15 -10.35
N TYR A 16 6.65 -16.09 -10.69
CA TYR A 16 7.10 -17.16 -9.82
C TYR A 16 8.40 -16.74 -9.14
N LEU A 17 8.30 -16.29 -7.89
CA LEU A 17 9.43 -15.74 -7.14
C LEU A 17 10.40 -16.84 -6.70
N GLN A 18 11.69 -16.67 -6.98
CA GLN A 18 12.77 -17.54 -6.50
C GLN A 18 13.79 -16.71 -5.70
N PRO A 19 13.51 -16.42 -4.42
CA PRO A 19 14.45 -15.71 -3.57
C PRO A 19 15.69 -16.58 -3.32
N VAL A 20 16.89 -16.02 -3.49
CA VAL A 20 18.15 -16.67 -3.08
C VAL A 20 18.18 -16.79 -1.56
N GLU A 21 18.53 -17.98 -1.06
CA GLU A 21 18.77 -18.21 0.37
C GLU A 21 20.00 -17.40 0.81
N PRO A 22 19.87 -16.39 1.71
CA PRO A 22 21.04 -15.84 2.38
C PRO A 22 21.58 -16.91 3.35
N GLY A 23 22.57 -17.67 2.87
CA GLY A 23 23.52 -18.46 3.65
C GLY A 23 23.06 -18.97 5.02
N ARG A 24 22.22 -20.01 5.03
CA ARG A 24 22.21 -21.16 5.97
C ARG A 24 20.96 -21.96 5.65
N SER A 25 21.13 -23.24 5.36
CA SER A 25 20.04 -24.18 5.09
C SER A 25 18.97 -24.09 6.18
N HIS A 26 17.82 -23.51 5.84
CA HIS A 26 16.63 -23.54 6.65
C HIS A 26 15.47 -24.02 5.77
N SER A 27 14.59 -24.83 6.37
CA SER A 27 13.40 -25.42 5.74
C SER A 27 12.68 -24.42 4.83
N ALA A 28 12.10 -24.85 3.70
CA ALA A 28 11.23 -24.01 2.85
C ALA A 28 10.11 -23.27 3.62
N ALA A 29 9.82 -23.67 4.86
CA ALA A 29 8.95 -22.96 5.79
C ALA A 29 9.55 -21.66 6.40
N SER A 30 10.84 -21.35 6.23
CA SER A 30 11.48 -20.15 6.81
C SER A 30 11.40 -18.90 5.93
N THR A 31 11.18 -19.05 4.63
CA THR A 31 11.07 -17.98 3.64
C THR A 31 9.68 -18.03 2.99
N CYS A 32 8.65 -17.73 3.78
CA CYS A 32 7.28 -17.60 3.28
C CYS A 32 6.97 -16.12 3.03
N PRO A 33 6.40 -15.73 1.88
CA PRO A 33 5.89 -14.37 1.70
C PRO A 33 4.74 -14.12 2.69
N VAL A 34 4.82 -13.03 3.45
CA VAL A 34 3.84 -12.66 4.49
C VAL A 34 3.04 -11.41 4.13
N GLY A 35 3.54 -10.59 3.22
CA GLY A 35 2.86 -9.38 2.76
C GLY A 35 3.49 -8.83 1.49
N PHE A 36 2.75 -7.98 0.79
CA PHE A 36 3.27 -7.26 -0.37
C PHE A 36 2.63 -5.87 -0.45
N SER A 37 3.26 -4.97 -1.19
CA SER A 37 2.69 -3.66 -1.50
C SER A 37 3.18 -3.17 -2.86
N PHE A 38 2.35 -2.42 -3.57
CA PHE A 38 2.79 -1.67 -4.74
C PHE A 38 3.56 -0.43 -4.28
N GLY A 39 4.52 0.01 -5.08
CA GLY A 39 5.24 1.25 -4.82
C GLY A 39 4.40 2.51 -5.07
N GLY A 40 5.06 3.66 -4.91
CA GLY A 40 4.43 4.97 -4.95
C GLY A 40 4.29 5.54 -6.35
N GLU A 41 4.12 6.86 -6.43
CA GLU A 41 3.99 7.54 -7.71
C GLU A 41 5.31 8.05 -8.29
N HIS A 42 6.41 7.95 -7.55
CA HIS A 42 7.69 8.49 -7.97
C HIS A 42 8.39 7.55 -8.96
N LEU A 43 8.72 8.05 -10.17
CA LEU A 43 9.47 7.32 -11.20
C LEU A 43 9.07 5.83 -11.33
N TRP A 44 10.02 4.91 -11.21
CA TRP A 44 9.83 3.46 -11.32
C TRP A 44 9.15 2.82 -10.11
N ASP A 45 9.03 3.51 -8.97
CA ASP A 45 8.24 3.01 -7.82
C ASP A 45 6.81 2.68 -8.25
N ARG A 46 6.30 3.42 -9.24
CA ARG A 46 4.99 3.24 -9.86
C ARG A 46 4.77 1.88 -10.51
N PHE A 47 5.85 1.22 -10.91
CA PHE A 47 5.85 -0.11 -11.51
C PHE A 47 6.52 -1.14 -10.60
N SER A 48 6.65 -0.85 -9.31
CA SER A 48 7.34 -1.71 -8.37
C SER A 48 6.37 -2.48 -7.48
N VAL A 49 6.68 -3.74 -7.22
CA VAL A 49 5.98 -4.57 -6.23
C VAL A 49 6.99 -5.06 -5.21
N PHE A 50 6.80 -4.67 -3.95
CA PHE A 50 7.58 -5.12 -2.82
C PHE A 50 6.94 -6.35 -2.21
N VAL A 51 7.76 -7.33 -1.84
CA VAL A 51 7.34 -8.58 -1.20
C VAL A 51 8.15 -8.76 0.08
N LEU A 52 7.45 -8.84 1.21
CA LEU A 52 8.02 -9.13 2.52
C LEU A 52 7.95 -10.63 2.79
N PHE A 53 9.07 -11.20 3.23
CA PHE A 53 9.16 -12.58 3.70
C PHE A 53 9.20 -12.66 5.23
N SER A 54 8.83 -13.82 5.77
CA SER A 54 8.70 -14.09 7.21
C SER A 54 9.98 -13.86 8.02
N ASP A 55 11.15 -13.93 7.39
CA ASP A 55 12.46 -13.67 7.99
C ASP A 55 12.81 -12.17 8.07
N GLY A 56 11.94 -11.29 7.56
CA GLY A 56 12.13 -9.85 7.51
C GLY A 56 12.92 -9.36 6.30
N SER A 57 13.21 -10.25 5.34
CA SER A 57 13.78 -9.86 4.05
C SER A 57 12.70 -9.25 3.14
N ILE A 58 13.11 -8.23 2.38
CA ILE A 58 12.25 -7.53 1.43
C ILE A 58 12.88 -7.71 0.06
N TYR A 59 12.07 -8.12 -0.91
CA TYR A 59 12.44 -8.19 -2.32
C TYR A 59 11.52 -7.28 -3.12
N LEU A 60 11.94 -6.87 -4.32
CA LEU A 60 11.11 -6.11 -5.24
C LEU A 60 11.15 -6.68 -6.66
N LEU A 61 10.05 -6.49 -7.38
CA LEU A 61 9.95 -6.67 -8.82
C LEU A 61 9.71 -5.31 -9.48
N CYS A 62 10.47 -5.01 -10.54
CA CYS A 62 10.25 -3.82 -11.36
C CYS A 62 10.73 -4.10 -12.80
N PRO A 63 9.93 -3.82 -13.85
CA PRO A 63 8.60 -3.21 -13.81
C PRO A 63 7.44 -4.23 -13.85
N VAL A 64 6.38 -3.95 -13.10
CA VAL A 64 5.10 -4.66 -13.07
C VAL A 64 3.98 -3.65 -13.33
N VAL A 65 3.15 -3.89 -14.33
CA VAL A 65 2.08 -2.97 -14.75
C VAL A 65 0.79 -3.75 -15.01
N PRO A 66 -0.36 -3.41 -14.39
CA PRO A 66 -1.64 -4.02 -14.74
C PRO A 66 -2.04 -3.66 -16.16
N ILE A 67 -2.47 -4.64 -16.95
CA ILE A 67 -2.86 -4.39 -18.35
C ILE A 67 -4.05 -3.45 -18.37
N GLY A 68 -4.01 -2.45 -19.26
CA GLY A 68 -5.09 -1.51 -19.42
C GLY A 68 -5.21 -0.45 -18.32
N SER A 69 -4.31 -0.42 -17.33
CA SER A 69 -4.24 0.65 -16.34
C SER A 69 -3.83 1.98 -16.97
N ALA A 70 -4.27 3.09 -16.35
CA ALA A 70 -4.08 4.44 -16.88
C ALA A 70 -3.06 5.22 -16.04
N TYR A 71 -2.14 5.91 -16.72
CA TYR A 71 -1.05 6.66 -16.13
C TYR A 71 -0.94 8.05 -16.74
N ARG A 72 -0.52 9.04 -15.94
CA ARG A 72 -0.33 10.40 -16.43
C ARG A 72 0.78 10.45 -17.47
N TRP A 73 0.52 11.11 -18.59
CA TRP A 73 1.51 11.30 -19.66
C TRP A 73 2.82 11.89 -19.14
N GLU A 74 2.73 12.91 -18.28
CA GLU A 74 3.90 13.62 -17.76
C GLU A 74 4.81 12.70 -16.95
N ALA A 75 4.23 11.80 -16.15
CA ALA A 75 4.98 10.85 -15.33
C ALA A 75 5.72 9.82 -16.19
N ILE A 76 5.08 9.30 -17.25
CA ILE A 76 5.72 8.34 -18.14
C ILE A 76 6.83 9.01 -18.96
N VAL A 77 6.60 10.24 -19.43
CA VAL A 77 7.62 11.01 -20.17
C VAL A 77 8.81 11.37 -19.27
N GLU A 78 8.58 11.66 -18.00
CA GLU A 78 9.65 11.87 -17.02
C GLU A 78 10.57 10.64 -16.93
N ILE A 79 9.99 9.45 -16.71
CA ILE A 79 10.74 8.18 -16.64
C ILE A 79 11.49 7.90 -17.95
N TYR A 80 10.84 8.12 -19.08
CA TYR A 80 11.44 7.92 -20.40
C TYR A 80 12.64 8.85 -20.63
N ASN A 81 12.50 10.13 -20.31
CA ASN A 81 13.57 11.11 -20.46
C ASN A 81 14.74 10.84 -19.50
N ASP A 82 14.46 10.36 -18.28
CA ASP A 82 15.47 9.92 -17.33
C ASP A 82 16.33 8.79 -17.91
N ALA A 83 15.68 7.73 -18.43
CA ALA A 83 16.36 6.59 -19.03
C ALA A 83 17.25 7.00 -20.22
N HIS A 84 16.80 7.95 -21.04
CA HIS A 84 17.60 8.50 -22.15
C HIS A 84 18.77 9.37 -21.68
N THR A 85 18.59 10.13 -20.60
CA THR A 85 19.57 11.13 -20.15
C THR A 85 20.66 10.50 -19.31
N PHE A 86 20.30 9.66 -18.35
CA PHE A 86 21.23 9.08 -17.38
C PHE A 86 21.61 7.63 -17.70
N GLY A 87 20.72 6.87 -18.35
CA GLY A 87 20.97 5.49 -18.74
C GLY A 87 21.70 5.37 -20.08
N LEU A 88 21.03 5.75 -21.17
CA LEU A 88 21.49 5.51 -22.54
C LEU A 88 22.78 6.28 -22.88
N LYS A 89 22.98 7.46 -22.29
CA LYS A 89 24.19 8.28 -22.45
C LYS A 89 25.30 7.94 -21.45
N SER A 90 25.10 6.93 -20.61
CA SER A 90 26.10 6.48 -19.64
C SER A 90 27.36 5.94 -20.33
N SER A 91 28.51 6.12 -19.68
CA SER A 91 29.77 5.47 -20.10
C SER A 91 29.83 3.99 -19.70
N ASN A 92 28.91 3.52 -18.85
CA ASN A 92 28.86 2.13 -18.41
C ASN A 92 27.98 1.29 -19.35
N SER A 93 28.57 0.27 -19.99
CA SER A 93 27.85 -0.61 -20.91
C SER A 93 26.65 -1.34 -20.28
N ARG A 94 26.71 -1.64 -18.98
CA ARG A 94 25.61 -2.27 -18.25
C ARG A 94 24.44 -1.31 -18.08
N ALA A 95 24.73 -0.07 -17.69
CA ALA A 95 23.73 1.01 -17.61
C ALA A 95 23.05 1.24 -18.96
N VAL A 96 23.82 1.30 -20.04
CA VAL A 96 23.30 1.42 -21.41
C VAL A 96 22.40 0.23 -21.76
N SER A 97 22.81 -1.00 -21.43
CA SER A 97 22.01 -2.20 -21.70
C SER A 97 20.67 -2.20 -20.95
N ASN A 98 20.70 -1.96 -19.63
CA ASN A 98 19.50 -1.96 -18.79
C ASN A 98 18.52 -0.84 -19.19
N SER A 99 19.03 0.37 -19.40
CA SER A 99 18.21 1.50 -19.84
C SER A 99 17.64 1.30 -21.24
N SER A 100 18.37 0.65 -22.16
CA SER A 100 17.84 0.31 -23.49
C SER A 100 16.65 -0.64 -23.40
N LEU A 101 16.72 -1.66 -22.53
CA LEU A 101 15.58 -2.55 -22.28
C LEU A 101 14.40 -1.81 -21.64
N ALA A 102 14.68 -0.91 -20.70
CA ALA A 102 13.65 -0.09 -20.07
C ALA A 102 12.95 0.84 -21.06
N ILE A 103 13.69 1.48 -21.97
CA ILE A 103 13.16 2.30 -23.06
C ILE A 103 12.29 1.45 -23.98
N ALA A 104 12.79 0.30 -24.44
CA ALA A 104 12.01 -0.59 -25.31
C ALA A 104 10.72 -1.08 -24.62
N TRP A 105 10.77 -1.33 -23.32
CA TRP A 105 9.60 -1.68 -22.52
C TRP A 105 8.60 -0.52 -22.43
N LEU A 106 9.06 0.71 -22.18
CA LEU A 106 8.20 1.90 -22.13
C LEU A 106 7.54 2.18 -23.48
N GLU A 107 8.30 2.14 -24.58
CA GLU A 107 7.79 2.38 -25.93
C GLU A 107 6.77 1.31 -26.35
N SER A 108 6.93 0.06 -25.90
CA SER A 108 6.00 -1.01 -26.23
C SER A 108 4.76 -1.04 -25.33
N THR A 109 4.95 -0.72 -24.05
CA THR A 109 3.85 -0.66 -23.05
C THR A 109 3.01 0.60 -23.24
N PHE A 110 3.61 1.70 -23.68
CA PHE A 110 2.96 2.99 -23.94
C PHE A 110 3.33 3.54 -25.32
N PRO A 111 2.84 2.94 -26.42
CA PRO A 111 3.23 3.31 -27.79
C PRO A 111 3.02 4.78 -28.13
N GLU A 112 2.03 5.41 -27.51
CA GLU A 112 1.69 6.82 -27.70
C GLU A 112 2.85 7.75 -27.32
N ILE A 113 3.82 7.31 -26.51
CA ILE A 113 5.00 8.11 -26.15
C ILE A 113 5.85 8.47 -27.36
N THR A 114 5.88 7.61 -28.37
CA THR A 114 6.68 7.79 -29.60
C THR A 114 5.90 8.53 -30.70
N HIS A 115 4.57 8.48 -30.66
CA HIS A 115 3.67 9.03 -31.67
C HIS A 115 3.16 10.44 -31.29
N GLN A 116 4.07 11.42 -31.25
CA GLN A 116 3.74 12.82 -30.95
C GLN A 116 2.89 13.54 -32.02
N ASP A 117 2.70 12.96 -33.20
CA ASP A 117 2.15 13.67 -34.37
C ASP A 117 0.61 13.62 -34.52
N SER A 118 -0.13 12.93 -33.65
CA SER A 118 -1.59 12.79 -33.75
C SER A 118 -2.36 13.68 -32.77
N GLY A 119 -2.31 15.00 -32.98
CA GLY A 119 -3.42 15.95 -32.81
C GLY A 119 -4.21 16.03 -31.49
N GLY A 120 -3.77 15.37 -30.42
CA GLY A 120 -4.39 15.43 -29.10
C GLY A 120 -3.48 14.75 -28.09
N THR A 121 -2.80 15.53 -27.25
CA THR A 121 -2.06 15.02 -26.10
C THR A 121 -3.07 14.39 -25.14
N SER A 122 -3.21 13.06 -25.19
CA SER A 122 -3.95 12.35 -24.16
C SER A 122 -3.23 12.58 -22.84
N ILE A 123 -3.93 13.16 -21.87
CA ILE A 123 -3.40 13.41 -20.52
C ILE A 123 -3.06 12.08 -19.82
N MET A 124 -3.68 10.99 -20.26
CA MET A 124 -3.49 9.64 -19.73
C MET A 124 -3.05 8.67 -20.82
N LEU A 125 -2.05 7.86 -20.50
CA LEU A 125 -1.58 6.73 -21.28
C LEU A 125 -2.12 5.44 -20.71
N ARG A 126 -2.46 4.49 -21.58
CA ARG A 126 -2.99 3.19 -21.17
C ARG A 126 -1.94 2.12 -21.38
N ALA A 127 -1.62 1.38 -20.33
CA ALA A 127 -0.64 0.30 -20.41
C ALA A 127 -1.13 -0.81 -21.34
N GLN A 128 -0.33 -1.14 -22.33
CA GLN A 128 -0.51 -2.27 -23.22
C GLN A 128 0.28 -3.48 -22.72
N LEU A 129 -0.20 -4.68 -23.04
CA LEU A 129 0.52 -5.89 -22.70
C LEU A 129 1.82 -5.96 -23.49
N TYR A 130 2.94 -5.94 -22.77
CA TYR A 130 4.25 -6.16 -23.36
C TYR A 130 5.13 -6.99 -22.43
N VAL A 131 5.84 -7.95 -23.01
CA VAL A 131 6.84 -8.77 -22.33
C VAL A 131 7.99 -9.07 -23.30
N PRO A 132 9.26 -8.85 -22.89
CA PRO A 132 10.41 -9.26 -23.68
C PRO A 132 10.46 -10.79 -23.88
N PHE A 133 10.73 -11.27 -25.09
CA PHE A 133 10.70 -12.72 -25.41
C PHE A 133 11.86 -13.52 -24.82
N ASP A 134 13.00 -12.89 -24.56
CA ASP A 134 14.23 -13.54 -24.09
C ASP A 134 14.67 -13.06 -22.71
N ALA A 135 13.81 -12.33 -21.99
CA ALA A 135 14.16 -11.78 -20.69
C ALA A 135 12.99 -11.86 -19.70
N SER A 136 13.30 -12.28 -18.48
CA SER A 136 12.35 -12.33 -17.35
C SER A 136 12.73 -11.27 -16.32
N LEU A 137 11.77 -10.82 -15.50
CA LEU A 137 12.09 -9.87 -14.42
C LEU A 137 13.04 -10.48 -13.40
N CYS A 138 14.03 -9.70 -12.98
CA CYS A 138 14.88 -10.03 -11.85
C CYS A 138 14.11 -9.81 -10.54
N LEU A 139 14.20 -10.77 -9.61
CA LEU A 139 13.78 -10.58 -8.23
C LEU A 139 14.88 -9.85 -7.47
N GLN A 140 14.74 -8.53 -7.34
CA GLN A 140 15.77 -7.70 -6.74
C GLN A 140 15.71 -7.80 -5.20
N GLY A 141 16.77 -8.29 -4.57
CA GLY A 141 16.88 -8.37 -3.12
C GLY A 141 17.68 -9.58 -2.62
N PRO A 142 17.77 -9.79 -1.30
CA PRO A 142 17.07 -9.02 -0.27
C PRO A 142 17.63 -7.58 -0.19
N LEU A 143 16.75 -6.59 -0.03
CA LEU A 143 17.17 -5.18 0.04
C LEU A 143 18.14 -4.97 1.22
N CYS A 144 19.31 -4.41 0.91
CA CYS A 144 20.40 -4.25 1.87
C CYS A 144 20.07 -3.13 2.87
N LYS A 145 20.21 -3.39 4.16
CA LYS A 145 19.97 -2.41 5.22
C LYS A 145 21.27 -1.68 5.53
N VAL A 146 21.30 -0.36 5.35
CA VAL A 146 22.43 0.50 5.69
C VAL A 146 22.15 1.17 7.03
N CYS A 147 23.05 0.98 7.99
CA CYS A 147 23.01 1.68 9.26
C CYS A 147 24.04 2.82 9.24
N HIS A 148 23.63 4.04 9.62
CA HIS A 148 24.58 5.11 9.87
C HIS A 148 25.32 4.82 11.18
N GLY A 149 26.60 4.49 11.07
CA GLY A 149 27.51 4.39 12.21
C GLY A 149 27.79 2.98 12.67
N GLU A 150 28.70 2.30 11.98
CA GLU A 150 29.81 1.51 12.55
C GLU A 150 30.71 1.09 11.39
N GLU A 151 32.02 1.20 11.60
CA GLU A 151 33.02 0.89 10.58
C GLU A 151 32.91 -0.60 10.16
N ASP A 152 33.11 -0.79 8.86
CA ASP A 152 33.18 -2.05 8.11
C ASP A 152 34.12 -3.06 8.81
N ASP A 153 33.57 -3.96 9.61
CA ASP A 153 34.16 -5.27 9.88
C ASP A 153 33.12 -6.35 9.53
N GLY A 154 33.54 -7.26 8.66
CA GLY A 154 32.66 -8.22 8.00
C GLY A 154 31.90 -9.13 8.96
N PHE A 155 30.73 -9.57 8.48
CA PHE A 155 29.75 -10.44 9.15
C PHE A 155 29.12 -9.82 10.41
N GLU A 156 27.84 -9.44 10.26
CA GLU A 156 26.91 -9.16 11.36
C GLU A 156 27.36 -8.03 12.31
N SER A 157 27.45 -6.78 11.82
CA SER A 157 27.25 -5.63 12.73
C SER A 157 25.82 -5.74 13.26
N GLN A 158 25.75 -6.09 14.54
CA GLN A 158 24.59 -6.49 15.30
C GLN A 158 23.74 -5.26 15.68
N GLY A 159 23.37 -4.43 14.69
CA GLY A 159 22.30 -3.45 14.87
C GLY A 159 21.03 -4.20 15.28
N SER A 160 20.36 -3.76 16.35
CA SER A 160 19.26 -4.49 17.00
C SER A 160 18.32 -5.11 15.95
N LYS A 161 18.37 -6.44 15.83
CA LYS A 161 17.51 -7.18 14.93
C LYS A 161 16.14 -7.22 15.59
N CYS A 162 15.09 -6.84 14.87
CA CYS A 162 13.75 -6.98 15.39
C CYS A 162 13.47 -8.44 15.75
N GLU A 163 12.85 -8.66 16.90
CA GLU A 163 12.59 -9.99 17.42
C GLU A 163 11.35 -10.61 16.77
N GLY A 164 11.32 -11.94 16.62
CA GLY A 164 10.19 -12.66 16.04
C GLY A 164 10.19 -12.72 14.51
N ARG A 165 9.05 -13.14 13.93
CA ARG A 165 8.86 -13.23 12.48
C ARG A 165 8.17 -11.98 11.96
N ALA A 166 8.44 -11.59 10.72
CA ALA A 166 7.70 -10.52 10.07
C ALA A 166 6.24 -10.97 9.82
N VAL A 167 5.28 -10.08 10.04
CA VAL A 167 3.83 -10.40 10.00
C VAL A 167 2.99 -9.43 9.17
N SER A 168 3.43 -8.19 8.96
CA SER A 168 2.73 -7.20 8.14
C SER A 168 3.70 -6.23 7.49
N PHE A 169 3.31 -5.72 6.33
CA PHE A 169 4.09 -4.82 5.51
C PHE A 169 3.25 -3.62 5.08
N LEU A 170 3.83 -2.43 5.12
CA LEU A 170 3.23 -1.22 4.58
C LEU A 170 4.29 -0.43 3.81
N TYR A 171 3.98 -0.07 2.58
CA TYR A 171 4.70 0.94 1.82
C TYR A 171 3.90 2.25 1.90
N ASN A 172 4.58 3.37 2.11
CA ASN A 172 3.98 4.69 2.09
C ASN A 172 4.88 5.70 1.38
N SER A 173 4.30 6.47 0.45
CA SER A 173 5.01 7.54 -0.25
C SER A 173 4.72 8.86 0.45
N ILE A 174 5.74 9.46 1.06
CA ILE A 174 5.65 10.71 1.81
C ILE A 174 6.48 11.76 1.11
N SER A 175 5.83 12.59 0.30
CA SER A 175 6.48 13.59 -0.55
C SER A 175 7.55 12.95 -1.46
N LYS A 176 8.84 13.06 -1.10
CA LYS A 176 9.96 12.46 -1.85
C LYS A 176 10.48 11.16 -1.24
N ASP A 177 10.06 10.83 -0.03
CA ASP A 177 10.53 9.64 0.68
C ASP A 177 9.60 8.46 0.41
N SER A 178 10.20 7.32 0.13
CA SER A 178 9.51 6.03 0.05
C SER A 178 9.79 5.26 1.34
N VAL A 179 8.79 5.18 2.22
CA VAL A 179 8.89 4.60 3.56
C VAL A 179 8.31 3.19 3.58
N LEU A 180 9.09 2.25 4.11
CA LEU A 180 8.75 0.85 4.27
C LEU A 180 8.64 0.53 5.76
N VAL A 181 7.50 -0.03 6.17
CA VAL A 181 7.24 -0.41 7.55
C VAL A 181 7.01 -1.91 7.63
N THR A 182 7.82 -2.58 8.43
CA THR A 182 7.72 -4.03 8.70
C THR A 182 7.30 -4.24 10.14
N ALA A 183 6.15 -4.88 10.36
CA ALA A 183 5.73 -5.30 11.69
C ALA A 183 6.23 -6.72 11.99
N TYR A 184 6.70 -6.93 13.22
CA TYR A 184 7.19 -8.22 13.70
C TYR A 184 6.28 -8.77 14.80
N SER A 185 6.19 -10.10 14.89
CA SER A 185 5.35 -10.80 15.86
C SER A 185 5.67 -10.49 17.33
N SER A 186 6.82 -9.86 17.61
CA SER A 186 7.19 -9.38 18.94
C SER A 186 6.45 -8.11 19.38
N GLY A 187 5.75 -7.43 18.46
CA GLY A 187 5.22 -6.08 18.70
C GLY A 187 6.18 -4.95 18.29
N GLN A 188 7.31 -5.29 17.65
CA GLN A 188 8.24 -4.30 17.11
C GLN A 188 7.90 -3.94 15.67
N LEU A 189 8.05 -2.65 15.34
CA LEU A 189 7.96 -2.12 13.99
C LEU A 189 9.35 -1.65 13.55
N GLN A 190 9.81 -2.12 12.40
CA GLN A 190 10.99 -1.57 11.72
C GLN A 190 10.52 -0.57 10.66
N ILE A 191 11.05 0.64 10.71
CA ILE A 191 10.74 1.72 9.77
C ILE A 191 12.01 2.04 9.00
N ASP A 192 11.98 1.81 7.70
CA ASP A 192 13.08 2.07 6.78
C ASP A 192 12.62 3.03 5.67
N ALA A 193 13.55 3.75 5.06
CA ALA A 193 13.33 4.52 3.83
C ALA A 193 14.22 3.98 2.71
N LEU A 194 13.74 4.01 1.46
CA LEU A 194 14.62 3.77 0.31
C LEU A 194 15.63 4.91 0.21
N ALA A 195 16.90 4.55 0.13
CA ALA A 195 18.00 5.50 0.04
C ALA A 195 18.45 5.78 -1.40
N ASP A 196 17.92 5.04 -2.37
CA ASP A 196 18.20 5.21 -3.80
C ASP A 196 16.95 4.90 -4.62
N GLU A 197 16.92 5.37 -5.87
CA GLU A 197 15.82 5.16 -6.80
C GLU A 197 15.73 3.71 -7.27
N ILE A 198 14.51 3.21 -7.42
CA ILE A 198 14.30 1.87 -7.98
C ILE A 198 14.58 1.88 -9.47
N GLN A 199 15.24 0.84 -9.95
CA GLN A 199 15.51 0.64 -11.38
C GLN A 199 14.85 -0.63 -11.88
N PRO A 200 14.38 -0.66 -13.13
CA PRO A 200 13.85 -1.87 -13.74
C PRO A 200 15.00 -2.81 -14.10
N VAL A 201 14.85 -4.10 -13.81
CA VAL A 201 15.91 -5.10 -14.03
C VAL A 201 15.34 -6.39 -14.62
N TRP A 202 15.94 -6.82 -15.73
CA TRP A 202 15.64 -8.07 -16.40
C TRP A 202 16.85 -9.00 -16.41
N ILE A 203 16.59 -10.31 -16.39
CA ILE A 203 17.57 -11.37 -16.62
C ILE A 203 17.45 -11.82 -18.08
N VAL A 204 18.40 -11.38 -18.90
CA VAL A 204 18.48 -11.76 -20.32
C VAL A 204 18.89 -13.23 -20.44
N GLY A 205 18.29 -13.93 -21.40
CA GLY A 205 18.44 -15.38 -21.61
C GLY A 205 17.40 -16.22 -20.87
N SER A 206 16.53 -15.59 -20.07
CA SER A 206 15.44 -16.27 -19.36
C SER A 206 14.09 -15.95 -20.02
N ALA A 207 13.60 -16.87 -20.86
CA ALA A 207 12.40 -16.64 -21.65
C ALA A 207 11.10 -16.83 -20.81
N PRO A 208 10.15 -15.87 -20.87
CA PRO A 208 8.83 -16.03 -20.27
C PRO A 208 8.01 -17.12 -20.99
N ARG A 209 7.03 -17.69 -20.28
CA ARG A 209 5.97 -18.52 -20.87
C ARG A 209 4.84 -17.61 -21.35
N LEU A 210 4.45 -17.74 -22.61
CA LEU A 210 3.44 -16.88 -23.22
C LEU A 210 2.13 -17.63 -23.44
N SER A 211 1.03 -16.93 -23.21
CA SER A 211 -0.32 -17.36 -23.60
C SER A 211 -0.78 -16.51 -24.78
N VAL A 212 -1.07 -17.17 -25.90
CA VAL A 212 -1.51 -16.51 -27.14
C VAL A 212 -2.94 -16.90 -27.48
N ASN A 213 -3.69 -15.96 -28.04
CA ASN A 213 -5.05 -16.21 -28.52
C ASN A 213 -5.03 -16.80 -29.94
N SER A 214 -6.21 -17.06 -30.52
CA SER A 214 -6.36 -17.61 -31.88
C SER A 214 -5.85 -16.68 -33.01
N HIS A 215 -5.49 -15.44 -32.69
CA HIS A 215 -4.96 -14.44 -33.63
C HIS A 215 -3.46 -14.19 -33.42
N ASP A 216 -2.76 -15.10 -32.72
CA ASP A 216 -1.34 -14.97 -32.36
C ASP A 216 -1.01 -13.72 -31.52
N GLN A 217 -2.00 -13.12 -30.86
CA GLN A 217 -1.78 -12.02 -29.94
C GLN A 217 -1.55 -12.57 -28.54
N ILE A 218 -0.52 -12.06 -27.87
CA ILE A 218 -0.26 -12.34 -26.46
C ILE A 218 -1.43 -11.77 -25.67
N HIS A 219 -2.01 -12.56 -24.77
CA HIS A 219 -3.05 -12.12 -23.82
C HIS A 219 -2.67 -12.41 -22.37
N GLY A 220 -1.55 -13.09 -22.13
CA GLY A 220 -0.97 -13.24 -20.81
C GLY A 220 0.41 -13.87 -20.85
N PHE A 221 1.11 -13.81 -19.73
CA PHE A 221 2.44 -14.40 -19.58
C PHE A 221 2.71 -14.91 -18.16
N ALA A 222 3.72 -15.76 -18.05
CA ALA A 222 4.24 -16.27 -16.81
C ALA A 222 5.78 -16.23 -16.81
N MET A 223 6.38 -15.70 -15.74
CA MET A 223 7.83 -15.53 -15.62
C MET A 223 8.37 -16.16 -14.34
N ILE A 224 9.55 -16.76 -14.42
CA ILE A 224 10.32 -17.14 -13.25
C ILE A 224 11.22 -15.94 -12.91
N CYS A 225 11.05 -15.41 -11.70
CA CYS A 225 11.78 -14.26 -11.21
C CYS A 225 12.87 -14.74 -10.26
N GLU A 226 14.05 -14.97 -10.81
CA GLU A 226 15.24 -15.36 -10.05
C GLU A 226 15.93 -14.11 -9.51
N SER A 227 16.54 -14.21 -8.33
CA SER A 227 17.39 -13.14 -7.83
C SER A 227 18.81 -13.27 -8.37
N ASN A 228 19.38 -12.15 -8.79
CA ASN A 228 20.74 -12.11 -9.36
C ASN A 228 21.80 -12.35 -8.26
N THR A 229 22.48 -13.51 -8.31
CA THR A 229 23.50 -13.92 -7.33
C THR A 229 24.83 -13.18 -7.47
N ASP A 230 25.08 -12.55 -8.62
CA ASP A 230 26.41 -12.04 -8.97
C ASP A 230 26.68 -10.61 -8.44
N ASP A 231 25.68 -9.93 -7.85
CA ASP A 231 25.76 -8.52 -7.47
C ASP A 231 25.37 -8.24 -6.01
N PHE A 232 25.90 -9.00 -5.04
CA PHE A 232 25.97 -8.52 -3.64
C PHE A 232 27.00 -7.39 -3.48
N SER A 233 27.08 -6.45 -4.43
CA SER A 233 27.90 -5.26 -4.29
C SER A 233 27.27 -4.39 -3.21
N VAL A 234 27.90 -4.43 -2.03
CA VAL A 234 27.67 -3.45 -0.98
C VAL A 234 27.90 -2.08 -1.61
N VAL A 235 26.81 -1.35 -1.89
CA VAL A 235 26.88 0.06 -2.27
C VAL A 235 27.54 0.77 -1.10
N LYS A 236 28.85 1.01 -1.21
CA LYS A 236 29.59 1.76 -0.21
C LYS A 236 29.09 3.20 -0.33
N LEU A 237 28.47 3.70 0.74
CA LEU A 237 27.91 5.07 0.86
C LEU A 237 28.93 6.20 0.53
N HIS A 238 30.20 5.86 0.37
CA HIS A 238 31.31 6.77 0.08
C HIS A 238 31.73 6.85 -1.40
N GLN A 239 31.09 6.12 -2.32
CA GLN A 239 31.33 6.27 -3.77
C GLN A 239 30.37 7.30 -4.38
N PRO A 240 30.80 8.09 -5.39
CA PRO A 240 29.95 9.08 -6.04
C PRO A 240 28.72 8.44 -6.69
N LEU A 241 27.53 8.98 -6.39
CA LEU A 241 26.20 8.49 -6.86
C LEU A 241 26.12 8.33 -8.39
N ASP A 242 26.78 9.22 -9.13
CA ASP A 242 26.74 9.28 -10.60
C ASP A 242 27.26 8.01 -11.31
N GLN A 243 27.95 7.10 -10.60
CA GLN A 243 28.51 5.89 -11.19
C GLN A 243 27.61 4.64 -11.08
N HIS A 244 26.54 4.70 -10.28
CA HIS A 244 25.70 3.53 -9.96
C HIS A 244 24.29 3.56 -10.58
N VAL A 245 23.92 4.67 -11.23
CA VAL A 245 22.62 4.81 -11.90
C VAL A 245 22.53 3.82 -13.07
N TRP A 246 21.37 3.17 -13.20
CA TRP A 246 21.04 2.16 -14.23
C TRP A 246 21.83 0.85 -14.18
N LEU A 247 22.60 0.57 -13.12
CA LEU A 247 23.35 -0.70 -13.00
C LEU A 247 22.50 -1.91 -12.61
N GLY A 248 21.26 -1.68 -12.15
CA GLY A 248 20.37 -2.75 -11.70
C GLY A 248 20.73 -3.32 -10.33
N HIS A 249 21.38 -2.51 -9.49
CA HIS A 249 21.57 -2.82 -8.08
C HIS A 249 20.27 -2.59 -7.31
N SER A 250 20.00 -3.45 -6.33
CA SER A 250 18.85 -3.27 -5.45
C SER A 250 19.05 -2.01 -4.58
N PRO A 251 18.05 -1.14 -4.45
CA PRO A 251 18.18 0.08 -3.66
C PRO A 251 18.40 -0.25 -2.18
N PRO A 252 19.37 0.41 -1.50
CA PRO A 252 19.58 0.22 -0.08
C PRO A 252 18.44 0.82 0.75
N LEU A 253 18.20 0.22 1.92
CA LEU A 253 17.27 0.68 2.93
C LEU A 253 18.02 1.43 4.03
N LEU A 254 17.68 2.70 4.23
CA LEU A 254 18.13 3.47 5.37
C LEU A 254 17.17 3.22 6.55
N ARG A 255 17.68 2.64 7.63
CA ARG A 255 16.88 2.43 8.84
C ARG A 255 16.60 3.78 9.52
N LEU A 256 15.32 4.14 9.62
CA LEU A 256 14.88 5.35 10.31
C LEU A 256 14.68 5.11 11.80
N ALA A 257 14.00 4.02 12.16
CA ALA A 257 13.71 3.69 13.54
C ALA A 257 13.33 2.22 13.74
N ILE A 258 13.46 1.76 15.00
CA ILE A 258 12.78 0.58 15.51
C ILE A 258 11.87 1.07 16.63
N VAL A 259 10.59 0.74 16.54
CA VAL A 259 9.55 1.15 17.48
C VAL A 259 9.03 -0.10 18.18
N ASP A 260 9.07 -0.13 19.51
CA ASP A 260 8.45 -1.20 20.31
C ASP A 260 7.09 -0.71 20.82
N LEU A 261 6.02 -1.41 20.44
CA LEU A 261 4.66 -1.11 20.88
C LEU A 261 4.40 -1.55 22.35
N ALA A 262 5.40 -2.15 23.01
CA ALA A 262 5.33 -2.64 24.39
C ALA A 262 4.16 -3.60 24.63
N LEU A 263 3.82 -4.41 23.62
CA LEU A 263 2.72 -5.37 23.71
C LEU A 263 3.04 -6.52 24.69
N PRO A 264 2.03 -7.08 25.38
CA PRO A 264 2.24 -8.18 26.30
C PRO A 264 2.86 -9.40 25.61
N ARG A 265 4.01 -9.86 26.10
CA ARG A 265 4.75 -11.00 25.53
C ARG A 265 4.07 -12.37 25.70
N HIS A 266 2.93 -12.43 26.41
CA HIS A 266 2.29 -13.67 26.88
C HIS A 266 0.91 -13.96 26.28
N THR A 267 0.47 -13.22 25.27
CA THR A 267 -0.75 -13.58 24.54
C THR A 267 -0.43 -14.59 23.45
N ASP A 268 -1.07 -15.76 23.53
CA ASP A 268 -0.94 -16.86 22.58
C ASP A 268 -1.06 -16.37 21.13
N SER A 269 0.09 -16.40 20.44
CA SER A 269 0.42 -16.56 19.01
C SER A 269 -0.46 -16.04 17.84
N ASP A 270 -1.67 -15.51 18.03
CA ASP A 270 -2.61 -15.25 16.93
C ASP A 270 -3.07 -13.79 16.78
N SER A 271 -2.61 -12.86 17.63
CA SER A 271 -2.92 -11.44 17.43
C SER A 271 -2.10 -10.88 16.27
N LEU A 272 -2.69 -10.87 15.07
CA LEU A 272 -2.10 -10.29 13.87
C LEU A 272 -1.94 -8.77 14.04
N LEU A 273 -0.73 -8.27 13.82
CA LEU A 273 -0.49 -6.84 13.64
C LEU A 273 -0.86 -6.47 12.22
N SER A 274 -1.62 -5.40 12.05
CA SER A 274 -1.93 -4.84 10.74
C SER A 274 -1.57 -3.37 10.69
N LEU A 275 -1.02 -2.93 9.56
CA LEU A 275 -0.54 -1.56 9.36
C LEU A 275 -1.44 -0.82 8.37
N PHE A 276 -1.73 0.45 8.65
CA PHE A 276 -2.54 1.31 7.81
C PHE A 276 -1.93 2.71 7.73
N ALA A 277 -1.91 3.33 6.56
CA ALA A 277 -1.52 4.73 6.42
C ALA A 277 -2.68 5.66 6.84
N ASP A 278 -2.39 6.82 7.42
CA ASP A 278 -3.38 7.88 7.60
C ASP A 278 -3.61 8.58 6.25
N PRO A 279 -4.87 8.66 5.78
CA PRO A 279 -5.19 9.28 4.49
C PRO A 279 -5.00 10.80 4.44
N LEU A 280 -4.88 11.48 5.60
CA LEU A 280 -4.65 12.93 5.68
C LEU A 280 -3.22 13.30 6.06
N ILE A 281 -2.58 12.51 6.91
CA ILE A 281 -1.24 12.79 7.43
C ILE A 281 -0.29 11.69 6.97
N PRO A 282 0.43 11.88 5.86
CA PRO A 282 1.30 10.84 5.30
C PRO A 282 2.35 10.32 6.29
N GLU A 283 2.82 11.15 7.21
CA GLU A 283 3.79 10.79 8.26
C GLU A 283 3.20 9.95 9.40
N ARG A 284 1.88 9.73 9.42
CA ARG A 284 1.20 8.93 10.44
C ARG A 284 0.81 7.56 9.90
N ILE A 285 1.14 6.55 10.69
CA ILE A 285 0.82 5.15 10.45
C ILE A 285 0.03 4.63 11.65
N PHE A 286 -1.06 3.92 11.41
CA PHE A 286 -1.81 3.21 12.43
C PHE A 286 -1.35 1.74 12.48
N CYS A 287 -1.14 1.22 13.69
CA CYS A 287 -0.93 -0.19 13.92
C CYS A 287 -2.11 -0.76 14.72
N MET A 288 -2.85 -1.67 14.10
CA MET A 288 -3.89 -2.45 14.76
C MET A 288 -3.26 -3.69 15.38
N HIS A 289 -3.58 -3.95 16.65
CA HIS A 289 -3.12 -5.13 17.39
C HIS A 289 -4.27 -5.68 18.25
N GLY A 290 -4.06 -6.82 18.89
CA GLY A 290 -5.12 -7.49 19.67
C GLY A 290 -5.70 -6.67 20.83
N GLY A 291 -4.99 -5.62 21.28
CA GLY A 291 -5.40 -4.77 22.40
C GLY A 291 -5.94 -3.40 22.02
N GLY A 292 -5.99 -3.05 20.73
CA GLY A 292 -6.43 -1.73 20.26
C GLY A 292 -5.71 -1.26 19.00
N VAL A 293 -5.59 0.06 18.89
CA VAL A 293 -4.89 0.73 17.79
C VAL A 293 -3.93 1.77 18.36
N ASP A 294 -2.69 1.70 17.90
CA ASP A 294 -1.66 2.69 18.17
C ASP A 294 -1.40 3.53 16.91
N SER A 295 -1.14 4.82 17.12
CA SER A 295 -0.74 5.80 16.11
C SER A 295 0.75 6.06 16.23
N ILE A 296 1.49 5.83 15.14
CA ILE A 296 2.93 6.04 15.01
C ILE A 296 3.13 7.24 14.11
N VAL A 297 3.81 8.27 14.62
CA VAL A 297 4.03 9.53 13.91
C VAL A 297 5.52 9.71 13.65
N LEU A 298 5.87 9.81 12.38
CA LEU A 298 7.23 10.12 11.92
C LEU A 298 7.48 11.62 12.06
N HIS A 299 8.63 11.98 12.63
CA HIS A 299 9.03 13.37 12.84
C HIS A 299 10.19 13.81 11.96
N PHE A 300 10.81 12.88 11.26
CA PHE A 300 11.96 13.11 10.41
C PHE A 300 11.91 12.18 9.22
N LEU A 301 12.18 12.73 8.03
CA LEU A 301 12.34 11.97 6.80
C LEU A 301 13.58 12.47 6.06
N PRO A 302 14.46 11.57 5.60
CA PRO A 302 15.79 11.94 5.11
C PRO A 302 15.73 12.90 3.93
N PHE A 303 14.84 12.71 2.95
CA PHE A 303 14.83 13.52 1.72
C PHE A 303 13.87 14.71 1.80
N THR A 304 12.75 14.55 2.50
CA THR A 304 11.76 15.64 2.68
C THR A 304 12.26 16.69 3.66
N SER A 305 12.79 16.30 4.83
CA SER A 305 13.22 17.25 5.86
C SER A 305 14.46 18.06 5.45
N GLN A 306 15.38 17.49 4.67
CA GLN A 306 16.59 18.17 4.20
C GLN A 306 16.31 19.39 3.29
N THR A 307 15.19 19.41 2.56
CA THR A 307 14.84 20.55 1.69
C THR A 307 14.55 21.84 2.44
N THR A 308 14.31 21.76 3.76
CA THR A 308 14.00 22.92 4.60
C THR A 308 15.24 23.70 5.07
N GLY A 309 16.46 23.21 4.75
CA GLY A 309 17.73 23.91 5.01
C GLY A 309 18.09 24.07 6.48
N LYS A 310 17.32 23.46 7.39
CA LYS A 310 17.65 23.37 8.81
C LYS A 310 18.12 21.95 9.09
N ASP A 311 19.29 21.85 9.71
CA ASP A 311 19.83 20.60 10.26
C ASP A 311 18.99 20.26 11.50
N GLU A 312 17.74 19.82 11.28
CA GLU A 312 16.85 19.40 12.34
C GLU A 312 17.36 18.07 12.90
N SER A 313 17.61 18.04 14.20
CA SER A 313 18.05 16.82 14.89
C SER A 313 17.06 15.68 14.59
N VAL A 314 17.57 14.54 14.10
CA VAL A 314 16.78 13.33 13.85
C VAL A 314 15.97 13.00 15.11
N ARG A 315 14.65 13.20 15.03
CA ARG A 315 13.74 12.95 16.14
C ARG A 315 13.12 11.57 15.96
N ALA A 316 13.23 10.74 16.99
CA ALA A 316 12.61 9.42 17.01
C ALA A 316 11.08 9.51 16.81
N PRO A 317 10.46 8.53 16.12
CA PRO A 317 9.00 8.48 15.99
C PRO A 317 8.31 8.49 17.34
N SER A 318 7.13 9.10 17.40
CA SER A 318 6.27 9.03 18.58
C SER A 318 5.16 8.00 18.40
N VAL A 319 4.77 7.37 19.50
CA VAL A 319 3.70 6.37 19.54
C VAL A 319 2.64 6.84 20.53
N TYR A 320 1.38 6.86 20.09
CA TYR A 320 0.24 7.23 20.90
C TYR A 320 -0.86 6.18 20.77
N PRO A 321 -1.34 5.59 21.87
CA PRO A 321 -2.52 4.75 21.82
C PRO A 321 -3.74 5.58 21.43
N VAL A 322 -4.44 5.20 20.37
CA VAL A 322 -5.66 5.88 19.89
C VAL A 322 -6.84 5.43 20.75
N PHE A 323 -6.99 4.12 20.89
CA PHE A 323 -7.97 3.50 21.79
C PHE A 323 -7.55 2.07 22.13
N SER A 324 -8.05 1.56 23.26
CA SER A 324 -7.84 0.18 23.70
C SER A 324 -9.16 -0.57 23.80
N THR A 325 -9.15 -1.84 23.38
CA THR A 325 -10.25 -2.79 23.56
C THR A 325 -10.08 -3.65 24.81
N CYS A 326 -8.94 -3.56 25.50
CA CYS A 326 -8.65 -4.27 26.72
C CYS A 326 -9.45 -3.69 27.90
N HIS A 327 -10.38 -4.46 28.42
CA HIS A 327 -11.13 -4.11 29.62
C HIS A 327 -10.31 -4.43 30.88
N GLY A 328 -10.44 -3.60 31.92
CA GLY A 328 -9.88 -3.87 33.24
C GLY A 328 -10.36 -5.22 33.78
N HIS A 329 -9.39 -6.08 34.12
CA HIS A 329 -9.38 -7.37 34.85
C HIS A 329 -10.53 -8.40 34.79
N ASN A 330 -11.74 -8.11 34.31
CA ASN A 330 -12.90 -8.99 34.44
C ASN A 330 -13.59 -9.39 33.12
N TYR A 331 -13.23 -8.81 31.98
CA TYR A 331 -13.82 -9.16 30.67
C TYR A 331 -12.75 -9.60 29.67
N LEU A 332 -13.08 -10.61 28.86
CA LEU A 332 -12.25 -11.04 27.74
C LEU A 332 -12.20 -9.90 26.71
N PRO A 333 -11.01 -9.49 26.22
CA PRO A 333 -10.92 -8.46 25.20
C PRO A 333 -11.62 -8.92 23.91
N SER A 334 -12.42 -8.03 23.32
CA SER A 334 -12.97 -8.22 21.97
C SER A 334 -12.01 -7.59 20.95
N PRO A 335 -11.14 -8.38 20.28
CA PRO A 335 -10.19 -7.84 19.32
C PRO A 335 -10.90 -7.18 18.14
N LEU A 336 -10.21 -6.25 17.49
CA LEU A 336 -10.69 -5.66 16.25
C LEU A 336 -10.62 -6.70 15.13
N SER A 337 -11.74 -6.84 14.41
CA SER A 337 -11.86 -7.66 13.20
C SER A 337 -11.74 -6.81 11.92
N GLY A 338 -11.90 -5.48 12.02
CA GLY A 338 -11.74 -4.56 10.91
C GLY A 338 -11.34 -3.17 11.39
N PHE A 339 -10.57 -2.47 10.56
CA PHE A 339 -10.11 -1.11 10.79
C PHE A 339 -10.03 -0.36 9.46
N VAL A 340 -10.44 0.90 9.46
CA VAL A 340 -10.22 1.83 8.34
C VAL A 340 -10.01 3.24 8.88
N ALA A 341 -9.06 3.95 8.28
CA ALA A 341 -8.90 5.39 8.45
C ALA A 341 -9.42 6.09 7.19
N LEU A 342 -10.25 7.11 7.37
CA LEU A 342 -10.95 7.83 6.30
C LEU A 342 -10.68 9.32 6.40
N ALA A 343 -10.32 9.94 5.29
CA ALA A 343 -10.24 11.40 5.18
C ALA A 343 -11.61 11.95 4.80
N ASP A 344 -12.07 13.01 5.46
CA ASP A 344 -13.23 13.77 5.01
C ASP A 344 -12.83 15.05 4.24
N PRO A 345 -13.77 15.66 3.48
CA PRO A 345 -13.50 16.90 2.74
C PRO A 345 -13.22 18.12 3.62
N PHE A 346 -13.51 18.05 4.92
CA PHE A 346 -13.30 19.13 5.88
C PHE A 346 -11.92 19.07 6.55
N GLY A 347 -11.10 18.05 6.22
CA GLY A 347 -9.76 17.87 6.76
C GLY A 347 -9.74 17.12 8.10
N TYR A 348 -10.78 16.33 8.39
CA TYR A 348 -10.81 15.42 9.53
C TYR A 348 -10.48 13.98 9.11
N SER A 349 -9.76 13.28 9.97
CA SER A 349 -9.47 11.86 9.80
C SER A 349 -10.36 11.07 10.74
N TRP A 350 -11.20 10.21 10.18
CA TRP A 350 -12.16 9.37 10.88
C TRP A 350 -11.60 7.96 10.98
N ILE A 351 -11.51 7.44 12.19
CA ILE A 351 -11.09 6.07 12.45
C ILE A 351 -12.33 5.25 12.73
N VAL A 352 -12.52 4.19 11.96
CA VAL A 352 -13.62 3.25 12.13
C VAL A 352 -13.06 1.86 12.41
N GLY A 353 -13.41 1.31 13.57
CA GLY A 353 -13.03 -0.03 14.01
C GLY A 353 -14.26 -0.91 14.22
N VAL A 354 -14.18 -2.18 13.81
CA VAL A 354 -15.23 -3.17 14.09
C VAL A 354 -14.65 -4.26 14.97
N THR A 355 -15.26 -4.50 16.13
CA THR A 355 -14.85 -5.57 17.04
C THR A 355 -15.36 -6.94 16.60
N SER A 356 -14.79 -8.02 17.12
CA SER A 356 -15.29 -9.38 16.92
C SER A 356 -16.72 -9.59 17.45
N SER A 357 -17.16 -8.76 18.42
CA SER A 357 -18.54 -8.68 18.92
C SER A 357 -19.49 -7.91 17.99
N ARG A 358 -19.01 -7.44 16.83
CA ARG A 358 -19.75 -6.63 15.83
C ARG A 358 -20.15 -5.24 16.34
N GLU A 359 -19.43 -4.71 17.30
CA GLU A 359 -19.57 -3.31 17.71
C GLU A 359 -18.75 -2.43 16.77
N CYS A 360 -19.27 -1.24 16.47
CA CYS A 360 -18.61 -0.26 15.61
C CYS A 360 -18.13 0.89 16.48
N ILE A 361 -16.84 1.20 16.39
CA ILE A 361 -16.17 2.30 17.07
C ILE A 361 -15.85 3.34 16.00
N VAL A 362 -16.34 4.56 16.17
CA VAL A 362 -16.06 5.69 15.28
C VAL A 362 -15.41 6.79 16.09
N LEU A 363 -14.20 7.19 15.69
CA LEU A 363 -13.43 8.23 16.36
C LEU A 363 -13.04 9.32 15.37
N GLU A 364 -13.34 10.56 15.74
CA GLU A 364 -12.87 11.73 15.01
C GLU A 364 -11.46 12.10 15.49
N THR A 365 -10.53 12.25 14.56
CA THR A 365 -9.19 12.77 14.82
C THR A 365 -8.95 14.04 14.00
N LYS A 366 -8.47 15.09 14.67
CA LYS A 366 -8.23 16.41 14.06
C LYS A 366 -6.73 16.61 13.85
N GLY A 367 -6.31 16.70 12.59
CA GLY A 367 -4.93 17.02 12.24
C GLY A 367 -3.88 16.23 13.04
N TRP A 368 -2.84 16.94 13.50
CA TRP A 368 -1.71 16.37 14.26
C TRP A 368 -1.99 16.16 15.75
N ASP A 369 -3.21 16.42 16.23
CA ASP A 369 -3.51 16.39 17.66
C ASP A 369 -3.38 14.96 18.21
N ALA A 370 -2.30 14.72 18.95
CA ALA A 370 -2.10 13.55 19.78
C ALA A 370 -3.08 13.62 20.96
N ARG A 371 -4.32 13.14 20.76
CA ARG A 371 -5.29 13.04 21.85
C ARG A 371 -4.86 11.95 22.82
N LEU A 372 -5.22 12.11 24.09
CA LEU A 372 -5.14 11.06 25.10
C LEU A 372 -5.99 9.86 24.63
N PRO A 373 -5.57 8.61 24.93
CA PRO A 373 -6.30 7.41 24.51
C PRO A 373 -7.76 7.50 24.95
N HIS A 374 -8.70 7.30 24.02
CA HIS A 374 -10.11 7.20 24.39
C HIS A 374 -10.31 5.84 25.04
N HIS A 375 -10.45 5.83 26.36
CA HIS A 375 -10.87 4.64 27.10
C HIS A 375 -12.39 4.52 26.93
N ILE A 376 -12.83 3.54 26.16
CA ILE A 376 -14.26 3.24 26.02
C ILE A 376 -14.68 2.52 27.29
N ASP A 377 -15.19 3.28 28.27
CA ASP A 377 -15.73 2.74 29.50
C ASP A 377 -17.16 2.23 29.27
N TRP A 378 -17.30 0.92 29.10
CA TRP A 378 -18.58 0.29 28.83
C TRP A 378 -19.52 0.25 30.06
N GLU A 379 -19.03 0.60 31.25
CA GLU A 379 -19.86 0.62 32.48
C GLU A 379 -20.94 1.71 32.43
N LYS A 380 -20.72 2.80 31.68
CA LYS A 380 -21.70 3.88 31.52
C LYS A 380 -22.94 3.54 30.70
N PHE A 381 -22.96 2.40 29.99
CA PHE A 381 -24.15 1.98 29.24
C PHE A 381 -25.26 1.36 30.12
N THR A 382 -25.04 1.22 31.43
CA THR A 382 -26.00 0.59 32.34
C THR A 382 -26.51 1.46 33.48
N SER A 383 -26.09 2.73 33.59
CA SER A 383 -26.68 3.67 34.56
C SER A 383 -27.25 4.90 33.87
N ASP A 384 -28.58 5.00 33.84
CA ASP A 384 -29.26 6.27 33.72
C ASP A 384 -28.82 7.17 34.88
N GLU A 385 -27.97 8.16 34.62
CA GLU A 385 -28.04 9.47 35.29
C GLU A 385 -27.16 10.50 34.56
N VAL A 386 -27.79 11.64 34.30
CA VAL A 386 -27.37 12.75 33.44
C VAL A 386 -26.21 13.53 34.06
N GLN A 387 -25.10 13.70 33.34
CA GLN A 387 -24.29 14.93 33.40
C GLN A 387 -23.45 15.13 32.12
N ASP A 388 -23.64 16.30 31.51
CA ASP A 388 -22.95 16.84 30.32
C ASP A 388 -21.43 16.71 30.41
N VAL A 389 -20.86 15.71 29.73
CA VAL A 389 -19.48 15.71 29.21
C VAL A 389 -19.49 14.87 27.94
N ASP A 390 -19.05 15.47 26.83
CA ASP A 390 -18.94 14.93 25.46
C ASP A 390 -18.97 13.40 25.37
N THR A 391 -20.19 12.87 25.23
CA THR A 391 -20.44 11.48 24.86
C THR A 391 -20.11 11.29 23.38
N PRO A 392 -19.37 10.25 22.98
CA PRO A 392 -19.21 9.93 21.57
C PRO A 392 -20.60 9.68 20.97
N ASP A 393 -20.89 10.32 19.84
CA ASP A 393 -22.18 10.21 19.17
C ASP A 393 -22.43 8.76 18.72
N ILE A 394 -23.20 8.05 19.53
CA ILE A 394 -23.64 6.69 19.23
C ILE A 394 -24.67 6.80 18.11
N ILE A 395 -24.32 6.27 16.94
CA ILE A 395 -25.23 6.10 15.81
C ILE A 395 -26.49 5.38 16.33
N SER A 396 -27.64 6.03 16.21
CA SER A 396 -28.90 5.50 16.73
C SER A 396 -29.21 4.11 16.12
N LYS A 397 -29.84 3.22 16.90
CA LYS A 397 -30.22 1.87 16.43
C LYS A 397 -31.07 1.87 15.15
N GLU A 398 -31.75 2.98 14.85
CA GLU A 398 -32.52 3.18 13.62
C GLU A 398 -31.61 3.31 12.39
N LEU A 399 -30.45 3.99 12.51
CA LEU A 399 -29.44 4.12 11.44
C LEU A 399 -28.62 2.84 11.23
N LEU A 400 -28.58 1.93 12.20
CA LEU A 400 -27.96 0.61 12.01
C LEU A 400 -28.90 -0.37 11.28
N SER A 401 -30.21 -0.10 11.29
CA SER A 401 -31.21 -0.98 10.67
C SER A 401 -31.40 -0.75 9.16
N GLY A 402 -30.73 0.24 8.58
CA GLY A 402 -30.88 0.63 7.19
C GLY A 402 -32.17 1.42 6.93
N PRO A 403 -32.33 2.01 5.72
CA PRO A 403 -33.59 2.61 5.33
C PRO A 403 -34.69 1.56 5.37
N LYS A 404 -35.87 1.93 5.89
CA LYS A 404 -37.04 1.02 5.94
C LYS A 404 -37.36 0.58 4.51
N VAL A 405 -37.26 -0.73 4.25
CA VAL A 405 -37.57 -1.32 2.94
C VAL A 405 -39.06 -1.16 2.67
N VAL A 406 -39.42 -0.09 1.95
CA VAL A 406 -40.76 0.05 1.42
C VAL A 406 -40.83 -0.78 0.15
N LEU A 407 -41.60 -1.87 0.21
CA LEU A 407 -42.08 -2.55 -0.98
C LEU A 407 -42.91 -1.54 -1.76
N VAL A 408 -42.29 -0.97 -2.80
CA VAL A 408 -42.95 -0.22 -3.85
C VAL A 408 -44.27 -0.93 -4.19
N PRO A 409 -45.41 -0.22 -4.26
CA PRO A 409 -46.66 -0.84 -4.72
C PRO A 409 -46.37 -1.52 -6.04
N GLN A 410 -46.44 -2.86 -6.08
CA GLN A 410 -46.15 -3.60 -7.31
C GLN A 410 -47.01 -2.98 -8.40
N ALA A 411 -46.33 -2.37 -9.38
CA ALA A 411 -47.00 -1.67 -10.46
C ALA A 411 -48.03 -2.64 -11.04
N SER A 412 -49.31 -2.28 -10.95
CA SER A 412 -50.35 -3.01 -11.66
C SER A 412 -49.89 -3.12 -13.13
N PRO A 413 -50.14 -4.24 -13.83
CA PRO A 413 -49.58 -4.48 -15.16
C PRO A 413 -49.86 -3.35 -16.17
N ASN A 414 -50.84 -2.49 -15.88
CA ASN A 414 -51.17 -1.29 -16.65
C ASN A 414 -50.15 -0.14 -16.51
N LEU A 415 -49.41 -0.02 -15.39
CA LEU A 415 -48.48 1.10 -15.14
C LEU A 415 -47.16 1.00 -15.93
N ARG A 416 -46.76 -0.18 -16.41
CA ARG A 416 -45.56 -0.34 -17.26
C ARG A 416 -45.75 0.19 -18.68
N ALA A 417 -47.01 0.37 -19.11
CA ALA A 417 -47.36 0.85 -20.45
C ALA A 417 -47.74 2.34 -20.49
N VAL A 418 -47.69 3.02 -19.34
CA VAL A 418 -48.10 4.42 -19.20
C VAL A 418 -46.89 5.32 -19.40
N THR A 419 -46.97 6.23 -20.37
CA THR A 419 -45.90 7.17 -20.67
C THR A 419 -45.79 8.25 -19.59
N ALA A 420 -44.56 8.70 -19.29
CA ALA A 420 -44.27 9.64 -18.21
C ALA A 420 -44.90 11.03 -18.38
N ASP A 421 -45.42 11.33 -19.58
CA ASP A 421 -46.10 12.57 -19.93
C ASP A 421 -47.62 12.53 -19.67
N SER A 422 -48.20 11.34 -19.46
CA SER A 422 -49.59 11.16 -19.05
C SER A 422 -49.84 11.60 -17.60
N ILE A 423 -51.09 11.92 -17.26
CA ILE A 423 -51.48 12.36 -15.91
C ILE A 423 -51.22 11.24 -14.89
N GLU A 424 -51.53 10.00 -15.28
CA GLU A 424 -51.33 8.80 -14.47
C GLU A 424 -49.84 8.49 -14.28
N GLY A 425 -49.03 8.65 -15.33
CA GLY A 425 -47.57 8.47 -15.27
C GLY A 425 -46.89 9.51 -14.37
N ARG A 426 -47.30 10.78 -14.48
CA ARG A 426 -46.80 11.86 -13.61
C ARG A 426 -47.21 11.66 -12.16
N SER A 427 -48.45 11.21 -11.91
CA SER A 427 -48.92 10.93 -10.55
C SER A 427 -48.16 9.78 -9.91
N ALA A 428 -47.90 8.70 -10.66
CA ALA A 428 -47.08 7.58 -10.21
C ALA A 428 -45.65 8.04 -9.90
N LEU A 429 -44.99 8.76 -10.83
CA LEU A 429 -43.64 9.31 -10.61
C LEU A 429 -43.56 10.20 -9.38
N HIS A 430 -44.58 11.03 -9.15
CA HIS A 430 -44.63 11.88 -7.96
C HIS A 430 -44.71 11.05 -6.66
N GLN A 431 -45.52 9.98 -6.65
CA GLN A 431 -45.57 9.06 -5.50
C GLN A 431 -44.26 8.31 -5.30
N TYR A 432 -43.60 7.87 -6.38
CA TYR A 432 -42.27 7.26 -6.33
C TYR A 432 -41.23 8.20 -5.75
N PHE A 433 -41.19 9.44 -6.23
CA PHE A 433 -40.24 10.44 -5.78
C PHE A 433 -40.45 10.77 -4.30
N LYS A 434 -41.71 10.89 -3.88
CA LYS A 434 -42.06 11.12 -2.47
C LYS A 434 -41.59 9.96 -1.58
N LEU A 435 -41.87 8.71 -1.96
CA LEU A 435 -41.42 7.53 -1.20
C LEU A 435 -39.89 7.41 -1.18
N PHE A 436 -39.22 7.75 -2.26
CA PHE A 436 -37.76 7.78 -2.33
C PHE A 436 -37.19 8.84 -1.39
N GLN A 437 -37.77 10.04 -1.41
CA GLN A 437 -37.34 11.15 -0.58
C GLN A 437 -37.53 10.84 0.92
N GLU A 438 -38.71 10.38 1.32
CA GLU A 438 -39.04 10.09 2.72
C GLU A 438 -38.22 8.92 3.30
N ASN A 439 -37.87 7.90 2.51
CA ASN A 439 -37.24 6.69 3.04
C ASN A 439 -35.73 6.61 2.83
N TYR A 440 -35.21 7.20 1.75
CA TYR A 440 -33.79 7.11 1.40
C TYR A 440 -33.07 8.45 1.53
N VAL A 441 -33.67 9.55 1.08
CA VAL A 441 -33.03 10.88 1.15
C VAL A 441 -33.04 11.41 2.58
N GLU A 442 -34.17 11.36 3.27
CA GLU A 442 -34.25 11.76 4.69
C GLU A 442 -33.41 10.85 5.59
N TYR A 443 -33.28 9.56 5.25
CA TYR A 443 -32.39 8.65 5.95
C TYR A 443 -30.93 9.04 5.74
N ALA A 444 -30.52 9.32 4.49
CA ALA A 444 -29.17 9.77 4.17
C ALA A 444 -28.81 11.14 4.78
N HIS A 445 -29.79 11.98 5.10
CA HIS A 445 -29.57 13.21 5.86
C HIS A 445 -29.46 12.99 7.38
N LYS A 446 -29.94 11.85 7.89
CA LYS A 446 -29.86 11.48 9.31
C LYS A 446 -28.60 10.68 9.64
N VAL A 447 -28.07 9.92 8.66
CA VAL A 447 -26.69 9.40 8.65
C VAL A 447 -25.75 10.59 8.48
#